data_AF-A0A941FRT7-F1
#
_entry.id   AF-A0A941FRT7-F1
#
_cell.length_a   1.000
_cell.length_b   1.000
_cell.length_c   1.000
_cell.angle_alpha   90.00
_cell.angle_beta   90.00
_cell.angle_gamma   90.00
#
_symmetry.space_group_name_H-M   'P 1'
#
loop_
_entity.id
_entity.type
_entity.pdbx_description
1 polymer ?
#
loop_
_entity_poly.entity_id
_entity_poly.type
_entity_poly.pdbx_seq_one_letter_code
_entity_poly.pdbx_strand_id
1 'polypeptide(L)'
;MSAAYRIPYQNIAGDIGFYIYQQVYPFYGVAFTLSTIGFPVVISKLIAERESSNNNFAVKDILVTSFVVLSSISVMMFAALFLGADWIAGWMKDPHLAGLLRIVAYSYLLMPISSLLRGYFQGINDMLPTASSQVAEQCIRVLTILVLSTIFVHQGYSDYVVGKGRSSVR
;
A
#
# COMPACT_ATOMS: atom_id res chain seq x y z
N MET A 1 16.04 -0.76 -2.47
CA MET A 1 15.58 0.48 -3.14
C MET A 1 14.85 1.42 -2.15
N SER A 2 15.42 1.63 -0.95
CA SER A 2 14.69 2.28 0.18
C SER A 2 15.33 3.59 0.68
N ALA A 3 16.57 3.89 0.28
CA ALA A 3 17.29 5.07 0.75
C ALA A 3 16.99 6.35 -0.04
N ALA A 4 16.72 6.24 -1.35
CA ALA A 4 16.59 7.40 -2.23
C ALA A 4 15.34 8.27 -1.98
N TYR A 5 14.26 7.71 -1.42
CA TYR A 5 13.02 8.44 -1.14
C TYR A 5 12.93 9.01 0.28
N ARG A 6 13.71 8.48 1.22
CA ARG A 6 13.67 8.92 2.63
C ARG A 6 14.27 10.32 2.82
N ILE A 7 15.37 10.61 2.12
CA ILE A 7 16.12 11.86 2.23
C ILE A 7 15.33 13.09 1.73
N PRO A 8 14.65 13.06 0.55
CA PRO A 8 13.80 14.18 0.13
C PRO A 8 12.49 14.26 0.93
N TYR A 9 11.89 13.14 1.35
CA TYR A 9 10.66 13.17 2.14
C TYR A 9 10.88 13.75 3.55
N GLN A 10 12.00 13.44 4.20
CA GLN A 10 12.36 14.05 5.49
C GLN A 10 12.59 15.57 5.38
N ASN A 11 13.09 16.05 4.23
CA ASN A 11 13.24 17.48 3.95
C ASN A 11 11.92 18.21 3.63
N ILE A 12 10.89 17.51 3.12
CA ILE A 12 9.61 18.11 2.71
C ILE A 12 8.54 17.98 3.81
N ALA A 13 8.54 16.87 4.56
CA ALA A 13 7.53 16.58 5.59
C ALA A 13 7.98 16.97 7.02
N GLY A 14 9.26 17.33 7.20
CA GLY A 14 9.88 17.51 8.50
C GLY A 14 10.06 16.20 9.29
N ASP A 15 10.76 16.26 10.43
CA ASP A 15 11.04 15.08 11.26
C ASP A 15 9.76 14.38 11.76
N ILE A 16 8.68 15.14 11.95
CA ILE A 16 7.38 14.62 12.39
C ILE A 16 6.72 13.79 11.28
N GLY A 17 6.72 14.26 10.03
CA GLY A 17 6.13 13.51 8.91
C GLY A 17 6.91 12.23 8.59
N PHE A 18 8.23 12.26 8.76
CA PHE A 18 9.07 11.06 8.61
C PHE A 18 8.86 10.04 9.73
N TYR A 19 8.68 10.50 10.98
CA TYR A 19 8.32 9.65 12.12
C TYR A 19 6.97 8.95 11.88
N ILE A 20 5.93 9.70 11.50
CA ILE A 20 4.60 9.14 11.21
C ILE A 20 4.70 8.08 10.10
N TYR A 21 5.44 8.38 9.03
CA TYR A 21 5.66 7.42 7.95
C TYR A 21 6.31 6.14 8.46
N GLN A 22 7.40 6.21 9.22
CA GLN A 22 8.09 5.02 9.72
C GLN A 22 7.22 4.15 10.63
N GLN A 23 6.35 4.77 11.41
CA GLN A 23 5.48 4.09 12.35
C GLN A 23 4.29 3.38 11.67
N VAL A 24 3.72 4.01 10.65
CA VAL A 24 2.53 3.51 9.95
C VAL A 24 2.91 2.56 8.80
N TYR A 25 4.07 2.76 8.18
CA TYR A 25 4.52 1.99 7.01
C TYR A 25 4.58 0.46 7.21
N PRO A 26 4.99 -0.09 8.37
CA PRO A 26 5.01 -1.54 8.58
C PRO A 26 3.64 -2.21 8.37
N PHE A 27 2.55 -1.57 8.81
CA PHE A 27 1.19 -2.09 8.66
C PHE A 27 0.78 -2.14 7.18
N TYR A 28 1.00 -1.04 6.46
CA TYR A 28 0.79 -1.01 5.02
C TYR A 28 1.68 -2.03 4.28
N GLY A 29 2.94 -2.17 4.71
CA GLY A 29 3.90 -3.09 4.11
C GLY A 29 3.47 -4.55 4.20
N VAL A 30 2.82 -4.96 5.30
CA VAL A 30 2.24 -6.30 5.45
C VAL A 30 1.14 -6.51 4.42
N ALA A 31 0.17 -5.60 4.34
CA ALA A 31 -0.91 -5.69 3.36
C ALA A 31 -0.38 -5.77 1.93
N PHE A 32 0.58 -4.89 1.60
CA PHE A 32 1.20 -4.85 0.28
C PHE A 32 1.95 -6.13 -0.08
N THR A 33 2.72 -6.68 0.86
CA THR A 33 3.51 -7.91 0.64
C THR A 33 2.61 -9.11 0.43
N LEU A 34 1.59 -9.28 1.27
CA LEU A 34 0.61 -10.35 1.13
C LEU A 34 -0.16 -10.24 -0.19
N SER A 35 -0.55 -9.02 -0.56
CA SER A 35 -1.28 -8.74 -1.80
C SER A 35 -0.46 -8.97 -3.06
N THR A 36 0.86 -8.81 -3.00
CA THR A 36 1.74 -8.76 -4.18
C THR A 36 2.45 -10.07 -4.43
N ILE A 37 2.89 -10.75 -3.38
CA ILE A 37 3.74 -11.94 -3.49
C ILE A 37 3.09 -13.13 -2.78
N GLY A 38 2.60 -12.95 -1.54
CA GLY A 38 2.12 -14.06 -0.72
C GLY A 38 0.96 -14.83 -1.37
N PHE A 39 -0.19 -14.18 -1.51
CA PHE A 39 -1.40 -14.83 -2.03
C PHE A 39 -1.38 -15.08 -3.54
N PRO A 40 -0.89 -14.16 -4.40
CA PRO A 40 -0.85 -14.41 -5.85
C PRO A 40 -0.10 -15.67 -6.25
N VAL A 41 1.03 -15.97 -5.58
CA VAL A 41 1.86 -17.15 -5.89
C VAL A 41 1.14 -18.47 -5.59
N VAL A 42 0.31 -18.51 -4.55
CA VAL A 42 -0.46 -19.71 -4.23
C VAL A 42 -1.58 -19.91 -5.25
N ILE A 43 -2.31 -18.84 -5.57
CA ILE A 43 -3.39 -18.87 -6.56
C ILE A 43 -2.86 -19.26 -7.94
N SER A 44 -1.71 -18.70 -8.35
CA SER A 44 -1.13 -18.99 -9.66
C SER A 44 -0.75 -20.45 -9.82
N LYS A 45 -0.20 -21.08 -8.78
CA LYS A 45 0.07 -22.53 -8.78
C LYS A 45 -1.21 -23.36 -8.92
N LEU A 46 -2.25 -23.04 -8.14
CA LEU A 46 -3.53 -23.75 -8.21
C LEU A 46 -4.16 -23.67 -9.61
N ILE A 47 -4.05 -22.51 -10.25
CA ILE A 47 -4.56 -22.28 -11.61
C ILE A 47 -3.72 -23.03 -12.63
N ALA A 48 -2.39 -22.92 -12.57
CA ALA A 48 -1.48 -23.60 -13.51
C ALA A 48 -1.65 -25.14 -13.47
N GLU A 49 -1.88 -25.71 -12.29
CA GLU A 49 -2.16 -27.14 -12.13
C GLU A 49 -3.46 -27.56 -12.82
N ARG A 50 -4.52 -26.74 -12.76
CA ARG A 50 -5.82 -27.06 -13.38
C ARG A 50 -5.93 -26.72 -14.86
N GLU A 51 -5.22 -25.69 -15.32
CA GLU A 51 -5.10 -25.36 -16.75
C GLU A 51 -4.49 -26.54 -17.53
N SER A 52 -3.52 -27.24 -16.94
CA SER A 52 -2.90 -28.43 -17.57
C SER A 52 -3.91 -29.56 -17.85
N SER A 53 -5.05 -29.57 -17.16
CA SER A 53 -6.13 -30.56 -17.31
C SER A 53 -7.26 -30.10 -18.25
N ASN A 54 -7.12 -28.93 -18.90
CA ASN A 54 -8.07 -28.34 -19.86
C ASN A 54 -9.51 -28.17 -19.33
N ASN A 55 -9.66 -27.97 -18.02
CA ASN A 55 -10.95 -27.92 -17.35
C ASN A 55 -11.27 -26.50 -16.83
N ASN A 56 -11.74 -25.64 -17.73
CA ASN A 56 -12.02 -24.21 -17.46
C ASN A 56 -13.05 -23.97 -16.34
N PHE A 57 -13.94 -24.92 -16.07
CA PHE A 57 -14.89 -24.81 -14.95
C PHE A 57 -14.17 -24.86 -13.59
N ALA A 58 -13.11 -25.67 -13.49
CA ALA A 58 -12.32 -25.80 -12.26
C ALA A 58 -11.54 -24.50 -11.92
N VAL A 59 -11.15 -23.71 -12.92
CA VAL A 59 -10.44 -22.44 -12.71
C VAL A 59 -11.36 -21.39 -12.09
N LYS A 60 -12.61 -21.30 -12.53
CA LYS A 60 -13.61 -20.40 -11.93
C LYS A 60 -13.87 -20.74 -10.47
N ASP A 61 -14.01 -22.02 -10.15
CA ASP A 61 -14.23 -22.46 -8.77
C ASP A 61 -13.04 -22.12 -7.86
N ILE A 62 -11.81 -22.25 -8.36
CA ILE A 62 -10.60 -21.82 -7.64
C ILE A 62 -10.63 -20.32 -7.36
N LEU A 63 -11.00 -19.50 -8.34
CA LEU A 63 -11.06 -18.05 -8.18
C LEU A 63 -12.11 -17.63 -7.16
N VAL A 64 -13.32 -18.21 -7.22
CA VAL A 64 -14.41 -17.91 -6.27
C VAL A 64 -14.01 -18.36 -4.86
N THR A 65 -13.49 -19.57 -4.71
CA THR A 65 -13.04 -20.09 -3.41
C THR A 65 -11.91 -19.22 -2.84
N SER A 66 -10.93 -18.87 -3.66
CA SER A 66 -9.82 -17.99 -3.27
C SER A 66 -10.34 -16.60 -2.89
N PHE A 67 -11.33 -16.05 -3.60
CA PHE A 67 -11.95 -14.76 -3.25
C PHE A 67 -12.62 -14.80 -1.88
N VAL A 68 -13.42 -15.82 -1.60
CA VAL A 68 -14.11 -15.94 -0.31
C VAL A 68 -13.12 -16.06 0.84
N VAL A 69 -12.07 -16.90 0.68
CA VAL A 69 -11.03 -17.09 1.70
C VAL A 69 -10.23 -15.79 1.90
N LEU A 70 -9.76 -15.17 0.82
CA LEU A 70 -8.98 -13.94 0.90
C LEU A 70 -9.81 -12.77 1.45
N SER A 71 -11.07 -12.65 1.06
CA SER A 71 -11.97 -11.61 1.56
C SER A 71 -12.21 -11.80 3.06
N SER A 72 -12.41 -13.03 3.53
CA SER A 72 -12.53 -13.34 4.96
C SER A 72 -11.28 -12.93 5.75
N ILE A 73 -10.08 -13.27 5.26
CA ILE A 73 -8.80 -12.87 5.87
C ILE A 73 -8.66 -11.34 5.86
N SER A 74 -9.00 -10.70 4.74
CA SER A 74 -8.88 -9.25 4.54
C SER A 74 -9.79 -8.48 5.49
N VAL A 75 -11.04 -8.90 5.65
CA VAL A 75 -12.00 -8.31 6.58
C VAL A 75 -11.54 -8.52 8.02
N MET A 76 -11.01 -9.69 8.35
CA MET A 76 -10.48 -9.96 9.68
C MET A 76 -9.28 -9.07 10.02
N MET A 77 -8.33 -8.90 9.08
CA MET A 77 -7.20 -7.99 9.24
C MET A 77 -7.62 -6.52 9.31
N PHE A 78 -8.56 -6.11 8.46
CA PHE A 78 -9.17 -4.77 8.51
C PHE A 78 -9.77 -4.51 9.88
N ALA A 79 -10.63 -5.40 10.38
CA ALA A 79 -11.30 -5.23 11.67
C ALA A 79 -10.28 -5.19 12.82
N ALA A 80 -9.28 -6.09 12.80
CA ALA A 80 -8.22 -6.12 13.81
C ALA A 80 -7.43 -4.81 13.86
N LEU A 81 -7.03 -4.26 12.71
CA LEU A 81 -6.26 -3.02 12.67
C LEU A 81 -7.14 -1.78 12.93
N PHE A 82 -8.36 -1.75 12.40
CA PHE A 82 -9.27 -0.61 12.55
C PHE A 82 -9.76 -0.44 13.99
N LEU A 83 -10.19 -1.54 14.63
CA LEU A 83 -10.63 -1.53 16.02
C LEU A 83 -9.45 -1.47 16.99
N GLY A 84 -8.32 -2.06 16.62
CA GLY A 84 -7.08 -2.01 17.40
C GLY A 84 -6.28 -0.71 17.26
N ALA A 85 -6.69 0.21 16.38
CA ALA A 85 -5.92 1.41 16.05
C ALA A 85 -5.60 2.27 17.27
N ASP A 86 -6.58 2.52 18.14
CA ASP A 86 -6.40 3.34 19.35
C ASP A 86 -5.48 2.65 20.37
N TRP A 87 -5.58 1.33 20.49
CA TRP A 87 -4.73 0.54 21.37
C TRP A 87 -3.27 0.53 20.91
N ILE A 88 -3.07 0.33 19.59
CA ILE A 88 -1.75 0.37 18.95
C ILE A 88 -1.13 1.77 19.08
N ALA A 89 -1.90 2.83 18.79
CA ALA A 89 -1.46 4.22 18.94
C ALA A 89 -1.08 4.55 20.40
N GLY A 90 -1.84 4.02 21.37
CA GLY A 90 -1.51 4.13 22.79
C GLY A 90 -0.18 3.45 23.16
N TRP A 91 0.10 2.27 22.60
CA TRP A 91 1.40 1.59 22.74
C TRP A 91 2.56 2.37 22.12
N MET A 92 2.28 3.07 21.02
CA MET A 92 3.25 3.95 20.33
C MET A 92 3.45 5.29 21.06
N LYS A 93 2.70 5.53 22.15
CA LYS A 93 2.66 6.78 22.93
C LYS A 93 2.28 8.01 22.10
N ASP A 94 1.53 7.82 21.02
CA ASP A 94 1.05 8.91 20.17
C ASP A 94 -0.37 8.61 19.63
N PRO A 95 -1.41 9.15 20.29
CA PRO A 95 -2.80 8.97 19.90
C PRO A 95 -3.15 9.53 18.51
N HIS A 96 -2.37 10.47 17.98
CA HIS A 96 -2.64 11.06 16.66
C HIS A 96 -2.46 10.04 15.52
N LEU A 97 -1.72 8.96 15.76
CA LEU A 97 -1.54 7.88 14.79
C LEU A 97 -2.77 7.01 14.60
N ALA A 98 -3.73 6.99 15.53
CA ALA A 98 -4.92 6.15 15.44
C ALA A 98 -5.72 6.41 14.14
N GLY A 99 -5.86 7.69 13.76
CA GLY A 99 -6.50 8.08 12.50
C GLY A 99 -5.76 7.54 11.27
N LEU A 100 -4.43 7.64 11.25
CA LEU A 100 -3.61 7.13 10.16
C LEU A 100 -3.65 5.61 10.04
N LEU A 101 -3.62 4.90 11.18
CA LEU A 101 -3.74 3.43 11.20
C LEU A 101 -5.10 2.96 10.65
N ARG A 102 -6.19 3.68 10.97
CA ARG A 102 -7.51 3.40 10.39
C ARG A 102 -7.55 3.63 8.88
N ILE A 103 -6.89 4.68 8.37
CA ILE A 103 -6.74 4.91 6.92
C ILE A 103 -6.00 3.74 6.26
N VAL A 104 -4.92 3.26 6.88
CA VAL A 104 -4.18 2.09 6.38
C VAL A 104 -5.02 0.81 6.44
N ALA A 105 -5.88 0.64 7.44
CA ALA A 105 -6.76 -0.52 7.53
C ALA A 105 -7.59 -0.71 6.24
N TYR A 106 -8.11 0.37 5.63
CA TYR A 106 -8.87 0.28 4.38
C TYR A 106 -8.10 -0.36 3.22
N SER A 107 -6.76 -0.28 3.21
CA SER A 107 -5.95 -0.94 2.17
C SER A 107 -6.09 -2.46 2.18
N TYR A 108 -6.37 -3.07 3.34
CA TYR A 108 -6.60 -4.52 3.45
C TYR A 108 -7.86 -4.96 2.71
N LEU A 109 -8.89 -4.11 2.60
CA LEU A 109 -10.11 -4.46 1.86
C LEU A 109 -9.89 -4.57 0.34
N LEU A 110 -8.85 -3.91 -0.19
CA LEU A 110 -8.45 -3.98 -1.60
C LEU A 110 -7.48 -5.13 -1.90
N MET A 111 -6.92 -5.75 -0.86
CA MET A 111 -6.01 -6.89 -0.96
C MET A 111 -6.57 -8.10 -1.74
N PRO A 112 -7.82 -8.57 -1.53
CA PRO A 112 -8.29 -9.81 -2.14
C PRO A 112 -8.44 -9.68 -3.66
N ILE A 113 -8.96 -8.54 -4.12
CA ILE A 113 -9.12 -8.23 -5.55
C ILE A 113 -7.76 -8.19 -6.24
N SER A 114 -6.82 -7.43 -5.66
CA SER A 114 -5.46 -7.28 -6.18
C SER A 114 -4.72 -8.62 -6.22
N SER A 115 -4.89 -9.46 -5.20
CA SER A 115 -4.24 -10.76 -5.10
C SER A 115 -4.75 -11.74 -6.17
N LEU A 116 -6.06 -11.76 -6.40
CA LEU A 116 -6.71 -12.63 -7.39
C LEU A 116 -6.34 -12.28 -8.83
N LEU A 117 -6.42 -10.99 -9.19
CA LEU A 117 -6.06 -10.54 -10.53
C LEU A 117 -4.63 -10.97 -10.86
N ARG A 118 -3.69 -10.69 -9.94
CA ARG A 118 -2.29 -11.09 -10.09
C ARG A 118 -2.14 -12.60 -10.13
N GLY A 119 -2.76 -13.32 -9.21
CA GLY A 119 -2.69 -14.78 -9.16
C GLY A 119 -3.23 -15.47 -10.42
N TYR A 120 -4.34 -14.96 -10.97
CA TYR A 120 -4.93 -15.44 -12.21
C TYR A 120 -3.99 -15.26 -13.39
N PHE A 121 -3.56 -14.03 -13.64
CA PHE A 121 -2.67 -13.70 -14.74
C PHE A 121 -1.30 -14.39 -14.64
N GLN A 122 -0.76 -14.51 -13.42
CA GLN A 122 0.44 -15.30 -13.17
C GLN A 122 0.22 -16.80 -13.44
N GLY A 123 -0.96 -17.34 -13.11
CA GLY A 123 -1.27 -18.76 -13.28
C GLY A 123 -1.44 -19.19 -14.73
N ILE A 124 -1.96 -18.32 -15.59
CA ILE A 124 -2.09 -18.56 -17.04
C ILE A 124 -0.83 -18.18 -17.83
N ASN A 125 0.27 -17.83 -17.15
CA ASN A 125 1.52 -17.32 -17.74
C ASN A 125 1.36 -16.03 -18.58
N ASP A 126 0.29 -15.26 -18.39
CA ASP A 126 0.07 -13.97 -19.05
C ASP A 126 0.21 -12.81 -18.07
N MET A 127 1.45 -12.35 -17.87
CA MET A 127 1.76 -11.27 -16.95
C MET A 127 1.68 -9.86 -17.57
N LEU A 128 1.45 -9.73 -18.89
CA LEU A 128 1.34 -8.45 -19.60
C LEU A 128 0.28 -7.49 -19.01
N PRO A 129 -0.97 -7.94 -18.74
CA PRO A 129 -2.00 -7.07 -18.17
C PRO A 129 -1.68 -6.67 -16.70
N THR A 130 -1.01 -7.55 -15.94
CA THR A 130 -0.62 -7.24 -14.56
C THR A 130 0.51 -6.22 -14.51
N ALA A 131 1.53 -6.39 -15.35
CA ALA A 131 2.68 -5.50 -15.39
C ALA A 131 2.30 -4.09 -15.85
N SER A 132 1.48 -3.99 -16.90
CA SER A 132 0.97 -2.69 -17.38
C SER A 132 0.11 -1.99 -16.32
N SER A 133 -0.77 -2.72 -15.63
CA SER A 133 -1.58 -2.17 -14.53
C SER A 133 -0.71 -1.66 -13.37
N GLN A 134 0.33 -2.40 -12.97
CA GLN A 134 1.24 -1.94 -11.93
C GLN A 134 2.00 -0.67 -12.32
N VAL A 135 2.51 -0.61 -13.56
CA VAL A 135 3.22 0.59 -14.04
C VAL A 135 2.27 1.79 -14.07
N ALA A 136 1.05 1.61 -14.57
CA ALA A 136 0.04 2.66 -14.57
C ALA A 136 -0.30 3.14 -13.15
N GLU A 137 -0.58 2.21 -12.23
CA GLU A 137 -0.89 2.52 -10.83
C GLU A 137 0.27 3.24 -10.14
N GLN A 138 1.51 2.85 -10.45
CA GLN A 138 2.70 3.47 -9.89
C GLN A 138 2.98 4.85 -10.49
N CYS A 139 2.74 5.06 -11.78
CA CYS A 139 2.78 6.37 -12.40
C CYS A 139 1.74 7.31 -11.77
N ILE A 140 0.49 6.86 -11.60
CA ILE A 140 -0.57 7.63 -10.94
C ILE A 140 -0.16 7.97 -9.51
N ARG A 141 0.41 7.03 -8.76
CA ARG A 141 0.87 7.23 -7.39
C ARG A 141 1.97 8.29 -7.31
N VAL A 142 2.98 8.22 -8.18
CA VAL A 142 4.07 9.20 -8.24
C VAL A 142 3.52 10.59 -8.61
N LEU A 143 2.67 10.67 -9.63
CA LEU A 143 2.03 11.93 -10.03
C LEU A 143 1.18 12.51 -8.89
N THR A 144 0.43 11.67 -8.18
CA THR A 144 -0.39 12.08 -7.04
C THR A 144 0.47 12.60 -5.89
N ILE A 145 1.59 11.94 -5.56
CA ILE A 145 2.54 12.42 -4.55
C ILE A 145 3.13 13.77 -4.97
N LEU A 146 3.55 13.93 -6.23
CA LEU A 146 4.12 15.17 -6.73
C LEU A 146 3.09 16.32 -6.72
N VAL A 147 1.86 16.08 -7.17
CA VAL A 147 0.77 17.07 -7.20
C VAL A 147 0.27 17.41 -5.80
N LEU A 148 0.08 16.43 -4.93
CA LEU A 148 -0.27 16.70 -3.53
C LEU A 148 0.86 17.43 -2.82
N SER A 149 2.12 17.08 -3.08
CA SER A 149 3.27 17.80 -2.54
C SER A 149 3.30 19.25 -3.01
N THR A 150 2.96 19.55 -4.26
CA THR A 150 2.94 20.95 -4.74
C THR A 150 1.72 21.73 -4.22
N ILE A 151 0.55 21.09 -4.08
CA ILE A 151 -0.66 21.71 -3.51
C ILE A 151 -0.51 21.97 -2.00
N PHE A 152 0.07 21.03 -1.25
CA PHE A 152 0.36 21.23 0.18
C PHE A 152 1.38 22.36 0.41
N VAL A 153 2.36 22.52 -0.50
CA VAL A 153 3.28 23.66 -0.50
C VAL A 153 2.57 24.97 -0.87
N HIS A 154 1.54 24.92 -1.73
CA HIS A 154 0.80 26.11 -2.18
C HIS A 154 -0.34 26.58 -1.26
N GLN A 155 -0.86 25.75 -0.34
CA GLN A 155 -1.95 26.10 0.60
C GLN A 155 -1.48 26.75 1.93
N GLY A 156 -0.22 27.13 2.06
CA GLY A 156 0.17 28.14 3.04
C GLY A 156 0.38 27.66 4.48
N TYR A 157 1.13 26.58 4.67
CA TYR A 157 2.17 26.65 5.73
C TYR A 157 3.44 27.21 5.08
N SER A 158 3.37 28.51 4.75
CA SER A 158 4.56 29.32 4.50
C SER A 158 5.36 29.36 5.79
N ASP A 159 6.68 29.28 5.64
CA ASP A 159 7.69 29.65 6.64
C ASP A 159 8.15 28.56 7.61
N TYR A 160 9.02 27.68 7.10
CA TYR A 160 10.36 27.68 7.70
C TYR A 160 11.14 28.83 7.04
N VAL A 161 11.15 30.00 7.70
CA VAL A 161 11.99 31.19 7.42
C VAL A 161 13.48 30.84 7.59
N VAL A 162 13.99 29.85 6.86
CA VAL A 162 15.41 29.46 6.93
C VAL A 162 16.06 29.44 5.55
N GLY A 163 15.26 29.43 4.48
CA GLY A 163 15.75 29.60 3.12
C GLY A 163 15.66 31.04 2.64
N LYS A 164 16.69 31.86 2.93
CA LYS A 164 17.00 33.15 2.26
C LYS A 164 16.31 34.43 2.77
N GLY A 165 16.56 34.76 4.04
CA GLY A 165 16.73 36.14 4.49
C GLY A 165 18.22 36.53 4.46
N ARG A 166 18.65 37.01 3.29
CA ARG A 166 19.89 37.76 2.98
C ARG A 166 20.78 38.16 4.17
N SER A 167 22.04 37.76 4.06
CA SER A 167 23.21 38.63 4.28
C SER A 167 22.89 40.12 4.44
N SER A 168 23.02 40.64 5.66
CA SER A 168 23.58 41.97 5.88
C SER A 168 23.87 42.28 7.35
N VAL A 169 25.13 42.66 7.55
CA VAL A 169 25.70 43.54 8.58
C VAL A 169 26.29 42.89 9.83
N ARG A 170 27.62 42.76 9.74
CA ARG A 170 28.69 42.69 10.74
C ARG A 170 28.91 41.38 11.49
#